data_AF-A0A4P6ZKZ2-F1
#
_entry.id   AF-A0A4P6ZKZ2-F1
#
_cell.length_a   1.000
_cell.length_b   1.000
_cell.length_c   1.000
_cell.angle_alpha   90.00
_cell.angle_beta   90.00
_cell.angle_gamma   90.00
#
_symmetry.space_group_name_H-M   'P 1'
#
loop_
_entity.id
_entity.type
_entity.pdbx_description
1 polymer ?
#
loop_
_entity_poly.entity_id
_entity_poly.type
_entity_poly.pdbx_seq_one_letter_code
_entity_poly.pdbx_strand_id
1 'polypeptide(L)'
;MIRANHYRSRITRVRPIKQVSTNRIHRIQINKNNKSRQNMTQRLRHQVNTGHYNVFKNTSWKSFNVINNSTRINSRLPKLKTFRIFPNSYRGGRHPQSLNVDQNGHYAYIGFDTFKSDGSKILRYNLYRHHFSKMSRTFRGGHAQAVSDDPHGNLWFVDRSSDDELGDHQGPINKGSFVEVSSKSLKPIFRKWFRFGNNYMGDNLAFAGKYGVFNVSRISPRNDVNTHYRLHMLVIYHTNQLTRHGSQWERMLALRNTPGFYGIQAAAYNPRNQRLYVAANLPNVIISMPVVKILNQSMRRHDIRIAKIKLGLGREVEGLAFDRKGYMYLLFGTPGQLLKSRRPITK
;
A
#
# COMPACT_ATOMS: atom_id res chain seq x y z
N MET A 1 48.49 -51.63 23.13
CA MET A 1 48.26 -52.84 23.94
C MET A 1 46.93 -52.65 24.66
N ILE A 2 45.86 -53.25 24.13
CA ILE A 2 44.47 -53.07 24.57
C ILE A 2 44.11 -54.28 25.44
N ARG A 3 43.57 -54.07 26.63
CA ARG A 3 42.82 -55.10 27.38
C ARG A 3 41.39 -54.61 27.63
N ALA A 4 40.46 -55.41 27.12
CA ALA A 4 39.03 -55.29 27.28
C ALA A 4 38.60 -55.78 28.67
N ASN A 5 37.48 -55.24 29.18
CA ASN A 5 36.59 -55.96 30.07
C ASN A 5 35.13 -55.59 29.75
N HIS A 6 34.38 -56.60 29.34
CA HIS A 6 32.91 -56.62 29.26
C HIS A 6 32.33 -56.72 30.67
N TYR A 7 31.18 -56.06 30.94
CA TYR A 7 30.10 -56.67 31.74
C TYR A 7 28.74 -56.03 31.40
N ARG A 8 27.70 -56.88 31.39
CA ARG A 8 26.35 -56.68 30.84
C ARG A 8 25.35 -56.06 31.85
N SER A 9 24.38 -55.35 31.27
CA SER A 9 22.94 -55.21 31.55
C SER A 9 22.38 -55.18 32.99
N ARG A 10 21.49 -54.20 33.24
CA ARG A 10 20.05 -54.41 33.54
C ARG A 10 19.29 -53.08 33.59
N ILE A 11 18.16 -53.05 32.89
CA ILE A 11 17.21 -51.94 32.80
C ILE A 11 16.13 -52.15 33.86
N THR A 12 15.92 -51.18 34.75
CA THR A 12 14.83 -51.16 35.73
C THR A 12 13.69 -50.28 35.22
N ARG A 13 12.49 -50.87 35.08
CA ARG A 13 11.25 -50.21 34.66
C ARG A 13 10.64 -49.42 35.82
N VAL A 14 10.32 -48.16 35.58
CA VAL A 14 9.40 -47.37 36.43
C VAL A 14 8.02 -47.37 35.78
N ARG A 15 7.00 -47.80 36.53
CA ARG A 15 5.58 -47.73 36.15
C ARG A 15 4.94 -46.45 36.72
N PRO A 16 4.17 -45.69 35.95
CA PRO A 16 3.33 -44.63 36.49
C PRO A 16 1.91 -45.12 36.84
N ILE A 17 1.34 -44.41 37.81
CA ILE A 17 0.06 -44.59 38.49
C ILE A 17 -1.14 -44.35 37.56
N LYS A 18 -2.21 -45.14 37.75
CA LYS A 18 -3.56 -44.93 37.20
C LYS A 18 -4.33 -43.90 38.04
N GLN A 19 -4.96 -42.93 37.38
CA GLN A 19 -6.25 -42.40 37.82
C GLN A 19 -7.19 -42.27 36.62
N VAL A 20 -8.45 -42.61 36.87
CA VAL A 20 -9.54 -42.84 35.93
C VAL A 20 -10.37 -41.57 35.79
N SER A 21 -10.79 -41.22 34.58
CA SER A 21 -12.12 -40.67 34.33
C SER A 21 -12.46 -40.78 32.84
N THR A 22 -13.69 -41.20 32.59
CA THR A 22 -14.29 -41.73 31.36
C THR A 22 -14.68 -40.63 30.37
N ASN A 23 -14.49 -40.87 29.06
CA ASN A 23 -15.63 -41.11 28.16
C ASN A 23 -15.21 -41.54 26.75
N ARG A 24 -15.96 -42.53 26.27
CA ARG A 24 -15.96 -43.17 24.95
C ARG A 24 -16.07 -42.16 23.81
N ILE A 25 -15.27 -42.33 22.75
CA ILE A 25 -15.73 -42.22 21.35
C ILE A 25 -15.11 -43.36 20.53
N HIS A 26 -15.95 -43.99 19.73
CA HIS A 26 -15.66 -45.14 18.86
C HIS A 26 -14.55 -44.91 17.84
N ARG A 27 -13.83 -46.01 17.55
CA ARG A 27 -12.93 -46.20 16.40
C ARG A 27 -13.67 -45.98 15.08
N ILE A 28 -13.00 -45.30 14.16
CA ILE A 28 -12.93 -45.74 12.76
C ILE A 28 -11.46 -45.86 12.39
N GLN A 29 -11.07 -47.06 11.92
CA GLN A 29 -9.76 -47.36 11.36
C GLN A 29 -9.53 -46.51 10.10
N ILE A 30 -8.47 -45.69 10.11
CA ILE A 30 -7.95 -45.08 8.89
C ILE A 30 -7.00 -46.09 8.23
N ASN A 31 -7.42 -46.53 7.06
CA ASN A 31 -6.65 -47.35 6.15
C ASN A 31 -5.46 -46.55 5.60
N LYS A 32 -4.31 -47.23 5.47
CA LYS A 32 -3.03 -46.69 5.05
C LYS A 32 -3.12 -46.20 3.59
N ASN A 33 -2.88 -44.90 3.35
CA ASN A 33 -2.14 -44.42 2.18
C ASN A 33 -1.74 -42.93 2.34
N ASN A 34 -0.46 -42.73 2.62
CA ASN A 34 0.24 -41.44 2.73
C ASN A 34 0.36 -40.76 1.35
N LYS A 35 -0.54 -39.82 1.02
CA LYS A 35 -0.27 -38.78 -0.01
C LYS A 35 -0.88 -37.39 0.27
N SER A 36 -1.62 -37.15 1.35
CA SER A 36 -2.29 -35.86 1.61
C SER A 36 -1.61 -34.94 2.65
N ARG A 37 -0.45 -35.34 3.20
CA ARG A 37 0.37 -34.50 4.11
C ARG A 37 0.95 -33.24 3.45
N GLN A 38 0.74 -33.02 2.16
CA GLN A 38 1.10 -31.77 1.45
C GLN A 38 -0.05 -30.76 1.30
N ASN A 39 -1.31 -31.13 1.54
CA ASN A 39 -2.47 -30.24 1.32
C ASN A 39 -3.12 -29.70 2.61
N MET A 40 -2.66 -30.10 3.79
CA MET A 40 -3.32 -29.72 5.06
C MET A 40 -2.64 -28.57 5.81
N THR A 41 -1.36 -28.30 5.55
CA THR A 41 -0.73 -27.01 5.94
C THR A 41 -1.31 -25.83 5.14
N GLN A 42 -1.99 -26.13 4.01
CA GLN A 42 -2.82 -25.20 3.23
C GLN A 42 -4.17 -24.88 3.90
N ARG A 43 -4.65 -25.67 4.87
CA ARG A 43 -5.93 -25.41 5.57
C ARG A 43 -5.79 -24.68 6.92
N LEU A 44 -4.59 -24.58 7.49
CA LEU A 44 -4.33 -23.89 8.76
C LEU A 44 -4.26 -22.35 8.67
N ARG A 45 -4.69 -21.73 7.56
CA ARG A 45 -4.89 -20.26 7.44
C ARG A 45 -6.24 -19.86 6.82
N HIS A 46 -7.15 -20.80 6.64
CA HIS A 46 -8.56 -20.48 6.38
C HIS A 46 -9.29 -20.29 7.70
N GLN A 47 -9.22 -19.05 8.22
CA GLN A 47 -10.27 -18.33 8.95
C GLN A 47 -9.66 -17.09 9.61
N VAL A 48 -9.17 -16.17 8.77
CA VAL A 48 -9.20 -14.74 9.12
C VAL A 48 -10.48 -14.23 8.50
N ASN A 49 -11.50 -13.99 9.33
CA ASN A 49 -12.84 -13.47 8.99
C ASN A 49 -12.97 -12.92 7.56
N THR A 50 -13.44 -13.77 6.64
CA THR A 50 -13.75 -13.40 5.25
C THR A 50 -15.16 -12.84 5.17
N GLY A 51 -15.37 -11.67 5.78
CA GLY A 51 -16.55 -10.86 5.50
C GLY A 51 -16.29 -10.01 4.26
N HIS A 52 -16.97 -10.28 3.16
CA HIS A 52 -17.09 -9.33 2.06
C HIS A 52 -18.03 -8.22 2.52
N TYR A 53 -17.49 -7.05 2.87
CA TYR A 53 -18.32 -5.90 3.25
C TYR A 53 -18.44 -4.95 2.07
N ASN A 54 -19.68 -4.56 1.73
CA ASN A 54 -19.95 -3.46 0.81
C ASN A 54 -19.42 -2.16 1.42
N VAL A 55 -18.42 -1.58 0.77
CA VAL A 55 -17.59 -0.49 1.31
C VAL A 55 -18.18 0.91 1.05
N PHE A 56 -19.29 1.00 0.30
CA PHE A 56 -19.84 2.27 -0.19
C PHE A 56 -21.28 2.52 0.21
N LYS A 57 -21.56 3.76 0.60
CA LYS A 57 -22.86 4.38 0.36
C LYS A 57 -22.92 4.80 -1.11
N ASN A 58 -23.97 4.40 -1.80
CA ASN A 58 -24.19 4.72 -3.20
C ASN A 58 -24.56 6.22 -3.32
N THR A 59 -23.58 7.12 -3.31
CA THR A 59 -23.84 8.56 -3.46
C THR A 59 -24.03 8.89 -4.94
N SER A 60 -25.15 9.50 -5.35
CA SER A 60 -25.38 9.89 -6.75
C SER A 60 -24.30 10.87 -7.26
N TRP A 61 -23.94 10.84 -8.55
CA TRP A 61 -23.01 11.80 -9.17
C TRP A 61 -23.45 13.26 -9.04
N LYS A 62 -24.75 13.51 -8.83
CA LYS A 62 -25.29 14.86 -8.59
C LYS A 62 -24.89 15.43 -7.22
N SER A 63 -24.33 14.61 -6.32
CA SER A 63 -24.13 14.96 -4.91
C SER A 63 -22.71 15.36 -4.52
N PHE A 64 -21.77 15.47 -5.47
CA PHE A 64 -20.39 15.89 -5.16
C PHE A 64 -19.77 16.80 -6.21
N ASN A 65 -18.76 17.54 -5.79
CA ASN A 65 -18.14 18.61 -6.57
C ASN A 65 -17.34 18.06 -7.77
N VAL A 66 -17.67 18.51 -8.98
CA VAL A 66 -16.95 18.17 -10.23
C VAL A 66 -16.34 19.45 -10.80
N ILE A 67 -15.02 19.51 -10.86
CA ILE A 67 -14.29 20.70 -11.32
C ILE A 67 -13.67 20.42 -12.69
N ASN A 68 -13.96 21.27 -13.67
CA ASN A 68 -13.25 21.27 -14.95
C ASN A 68 -11.90 21.98 -14.78
N ASN A 69 -10.81 21.22 -14.84
CA ASN A 69 -9.48 21.69 -14.50
C ASN A 69 -8.63 21.92 -15.75
N SER A 70 -8.99 22.88 -16.61
CA SER A 70 -8.18 23.26 -17.80
C SER A 70 -6.91 24.06 -17.44
N THR A 71 -6.34 23.85 -16.26
CA THR A 71 -5.45 24.81 -15.60
C THR A 71 -4.02 24.75 -16.11
N ARG A 72 -3.46 25.94 -16.37
CA ARG A 72 -2.05 26.18 -16.71
C ARG A 72 -1.15 25.67 -15.58
N ILE A 73 0.06 25.22 -15.92
CA ILE A 73 1.08 24.85 -14.93
C ILE A 73 1.51 26.13 -14.21
N ASN A 74 1.03 26.32 -12.98
CA ASN A 74 1.13 27.60 -12.27
C ASN A 74 2.26 27.65 -11.24
N SER A 75 3.06 26.59 -11.10
CA SER A 75 4.11 26.54 -10.08
C SER A 75 5.32 25.73 -10.51
N ARG A 76 6.50 26.17 -10.05
CA ARG A 76 7.74 25.39 -10.08
C ARG A 76 7.86 24.61 -8.78
N LEU A 77 8.22 23.32 -8.87
CA LEU A 77 8.59 22.57 -7.67
C LEU A 77 9.81 23.22 -7.00
N PRO A 78 9.94 23.10 -5.67
CA PRO A 78 11.15 23.55 -4.98
C PRO A 78 12.36 22.75 -5.47
N LYS A 79 13.54 23.34 -5.27
CA LYS A 79 14.81 22.64 -5.53
C LYS A 79 14.86 21.36 -4.70
N LEU A 80 15.12 20.25 -5.38
CA LEU A 80 15.29 18.93 -4.78
C LEU A 80 16.79 18.66 -4.54
N LYS A 81 17.10 17.95 -3.46
CA LYS A 81 18.39 17.34 -3.18
C LYS A 81 18.26 15.85 -3.44
N THR A 82 19.14 15.30 -4.26
CA THR A 82 19.15 13.88 -4.59
C THR A 82 19.89 13.09 -3.51
N PHE A 83 19.29 11.99 -3.09
CA PHE A 83 19.95 10.94 -2.32
C PHE A 83 20.00 9.69 -3.21
N ARG A 84 21.21 9.20 -3.52
CA ARG A 84 21.35 7.93 -4.22
C ARG A 84 21.19 6.82 -3.20
N ILE A 85 19.98 6.25 -3.14
CA ILE A 85 19.61 5.27 -2.11
C ILE A 85 19.92 3.83 -2.50
N PHE A 86 20.09 3.57 -3.80
CA PHE A 86 20.53 2.27 -4.27
C PHE A 86 22.03 2.35 -4.59
N PRO A 87 22.93 1.83 -3.73
CA PRO A 87 24.25 1.45 -4.18
C PRO A 87 24.11 0.43 -5.30
N ASN A 88 25.09 0.42 -6.19
CA ASN A 88 25.12 -0.44 -7.38
C ASN A 88 24.99 -1.94 -7.05
N SER A 89 25.15 -2.32 -5.77
CA SER A 89 25.05 -3.69 -5.25
C SER A 89 23.64 -4.13 -4.81
N TYR A 90 22.62 -3.26 -4.83
CA TYR A 90 21.27 -3.66 -4.41
C TYR A 90 20.62 -4.62 -5.41
N ARG A 91 20.59 -5.92 -5.06
CA ARG A 91 19.96 -7.02 -5.82
C ARG A 91 18.54 -7.38 -5.34
N GLY A 92 17.97 -6.60 -4.42
CA GLY A 92 16.79 -6.97 -3.61
C GLY A 92 15.41 -6.84 -4.27
N GLY A 93 15.33 -6.16 -5.41
CA GLY A 93 14.14 -5.91 -6.22
C GLY A 93 14.48 -4.86 -7.27
N ARG A 94 14.12 -5.09 -8.54
CA ARG A 94 14.58 -4.22 -9.63
C ARG A 94 13.77 -2.92 -9.76
N HIS A 95 12.54 -2.87 -9.21
CA HIS A 95 11.59 -1.78 -9.45
C HIS A 95 10.96 -1.32 -8.13
N PRO A 96 11.42 -0.21 -7.53
CA PRO A 96 10.74 0.37 -6.38
C PRO A 96 9.39 0.95 -6.85
N GLN A 97 8.31 0.67 -6.13
CA GLN A 97 6.92 0.93 -6.56
C GLN A 97 6.18 1.92 -5.65
N SER A 98 6.76 2.26 -4.51
CA SER A 98 6.15 3.15 -3.53
C SER A 98 7.14 3.64 -2.50
N LEU A 99 6.76 4.73 -1.85
CA LEU A 99 7.54 5.38 -0.83
C LEU A 99 6.62 5.82 0.30
N ASN A 100 7.07 5.55 1.53
CA ASN A 100 6.66 6.34 2.68
C ASN A 100 7.87 6.83 3.47
N VAL A 101 7.66 7.86 4.29
CA VAL A 101 8.65 8.36 5.25
C VAL A 101 7.95 8.48 6.59
N ASP A 102 8.59 8.00 7.66
CA ASP A 102 7.99 8.18 8.98
C ASP A 102 7.80 9.66 9.32
N GLN A 103 6.86 9.92 10.22
CA GLN A 103 6.54 11.29 10.64
C GLN A 103 7.78 12.08 11.12
N ASN A 104 8.80 11.43 11.66
CA ASN A 104 10.00 12.10 12.15
C ASN A 104 11.02 12.43 11.04
N GLY A 105 10.89 11.84 9.86
CA GLY A 105 11.85 11.93 8.77
C GLY A 105 13.11 11.09 9.00
N HIS A 106 13.04 10.07 9.86
CA HIS A 106 14.18 9.24 10.26
C HIS A 106 14.38 8.08 9.28
N TYR A 107 13.29 7.42 8.90
CA TYR A 107 13.30 6.28 8.00
C TYR A 107 12.41 6.52 6.78
N ALA A 108 12.91 6.08 5.63
CA ALA A 108 12.11 5.86 4.43
C ALA A 108 11.79 4.36 4.30
N TYR A 109 10.56 4.06 3.90
CA TYR A 109 10.07 2.72 3.61
C TYR A 109 9.76 2.65 2.12
N ILE A 110 10.46 1.77 1.41
CA ILE A 110 10.34 1.63 -0.05
C ILE A 110 9.75 0.26 -0.35
N GLY A 111 8.60 0.23 -1.00
CA GLY A 111 7.98 -0.99 -1.49
C GLY A 111 8.61 -1.43 -2.81
N PHE A 112 8.83 -2.74 -2.96
CA PHE A 112 9.28 -3.36 -4.20
C PHE A 112 8.30 -4.44 -4.60
N ASP A 113 7.96 -4.47 -5.88
CA ASP A 113 7.43 -5.66 -6.52
C ASP A 113 8.59 -6.66 -6.78
N THR A 114 8.28 -7.95 -6.68
CA THR A 114 9.20 -9.06 -6.94
C THR A 114 8.95 -9.78 -8.27
N PHE A 115 8.01 -9.31 -9.12
CA PHE A 115 7.61 -9.85 -10.43
C PHE A 115 7.07 -11.29 -10.43
N LYS A 116 7.31 -12.07 -9.37
CA LYS A 116 6.81 -13.43 -9.21
C LYS A 116 5.73 -13.41 -8.11
N SER A 117 4.51 -13.79 -8.48
CA SER A 117 3.40 -14.17 -7.58
C SER A 117 2.97 -13.13 -6.52
N ASP A 118 2.59 -11.91 -6.92
CA ASP A 118 2.04 -10.85 -6.03
C ASP A 118 2.87 -10.56 -4.77
N GLY A 119 4.16 -10.91 -4.84
CA GLY A 119 5.10 -10.81 -3.75
C GLY A 119 5.66 -9.39 -3.67
N SER A 120 5.56 -8.80 -2.49
CA SER A 120 6.17 -7.51 -2.18
C SER A 120 7.29 -7.67 -1.17
N LYS A 121 8.25 -6.75 -1.22
CA LYS A 121 9.21 -6.53 -0.13
C LYS A 121 9.27 -5.07 0.26
N ILE A 122 9.74 -4.82 1.47
CA ILE A 122 9.93 -3.47 2.02
C ILE A 122 11.38 -3.30 2.41
N LEU A 123 12.02 -2.26 1.87
CA LEU A 123 13.28 -1.75 2.38
C LEU A 123 13.00 -0.64 3.38
N ARG A 124 13.59 -0.72 4.57
CA ARG A 124 13.72 0.40 5.49
C ARG A 124 15.11 1.03 5.34
N TYR A 125 15.15 2.28 4.91
CA TYR A 125 16.37 3.05 4.73
C TYR A 125 16.48 4.15 5.79
N ASN A 126 17.65 4.30 6.42
CA ASN A 126 17.90 5.34 7.40
C ASN A 126 18.33 6.64 6.69
N LEU A 127 17.50 7.67 6.77
CA LEU A 127 17.70 8.93 6.06
C LEU A 127 18.83 9.79 6.64
N TYR A 128 19.20 9.62 7.91
CA TYR A 128 20.31 10.37 8.53
C TYR A 128 21.66 9.76 8.25
N ARG A 129 21.75 8.44 8.45
CA ARG A 129 23.00 7.69 8.30
C ARG A 129 23.24 7.23 6.86
N HIS A 130 22.31 7.51 5.96
CA HIS A 130 22.38 7.16 4.54
C HIS A 130 22.68 5.68 4.27
N HIS A 131 22.11 4.76 5.05
CA HIS A 131 22.36 3.31 4.92
C HIS A 131 21.07 2.49 4.98
N PHE A 132 21.16 1.28 4.43
CA PHE A 132 20.12 0.28 4.55
C PHE A 132 20.03 -0.23 5.97
N SER A 133 18.86 -0.12 6.58
CA SER A 133 18.66 -0.61 7.94
C SER A 133 18.13 -2.04 7.95
N LYS A 134 17.16 -2.36 7.09
CA LYS A 134 16.46 -3.65 7.14
C LYS A 134 15.69 -3.92 5.85
N MET A 135 15.57 -5.19 5.47
CA MET A 135 14.70 -5.67 4.40
C MET A 135 13.67 -6.64 4.97
N SER A 136 12.43 -6.58 4.49
CA SER A 136 11.41 -7.57 4.84
C SER A 136 11.67 -8.91 4.15
N ARG A 137 11.09 -9.99 4.68
CA ARG A 137 10.80 -11.17 3.86
C ARG A 137 9.74 -10.82 2.82
N THR A 138 9.66 -11.59 1.74
CA THR A 138 8.55 -11.46 0.79
C THR A 138 7.23 -11.74 1.51
N PHE A 139 6.22 -10.92 1.26
CA PHE A 139 4.85 -11.14 1.70
C PHE A 139 3.90 -10.80 0.54
N ARG A 140 2.66 -11.28 0.60
CA ARG A 140 1.64 -10.92 -0.38
C ARG A 140 1.26 -9.46 -0.15
N GLY A 141 1.68 -8.55 -1.02
CA GLY A 141 1.34 -7.12 -0.92
C GLY A 141 0.99 -6.53 -2.27
N GLY A 142 0.86 -7.38 -3.30
CA GLY A 142 0.62 -7.00 -4.68
C GLY A 142 1.82 -6.24 -5.28
N HIS A 143 1.50 -5.25 -6.11
CA HIS A 143 2.46 -4.33 -6.74
C HIS A 143 3.14 -3.37 -5.75
N ALA A 144 2.82 -3.45 -4.46
CA ALA A 144 3.39 -2.62 -3.41
C ALA A 144 3.19 -1.10 -3.60
N GLN A 145 2.22 -0.64 -4.38
CA GLN A 145 2.11 0.76 -4.85
C GLN A 145 1.63 1.78 -3.80
N ALA A 146 1.12 1.36 -2.64
CA ALA A 146 0.41 2.26 -1.71
C ALA A 146 0.98 2.32 -0.28
N VAL A 147 2.30 2.43 -0.10
CA VAL A 147 2.89 2.53 1.25
C VAL A 147 2.57 3.88 1.88
N SER A 148 1.82 3.86 2.98
CA SER A 148 1.57 5.03 3.84
C SER A 148 1.61 4.60 5.31
N ASP A 149 2.06 5.46 6.22
CA ASP A 149 1.97 5.20 7.65
C ASP A 149 0.69 5.76 8.25
N ASP A 150 0.08 4.98 9.15
CA ASP A 150 -1.02 5.46 9.96
C ASP A 150 -0.51 6.30 11.15
N PRO A 151 -1.41 6.93 11.94
CA PRO A 151 -1.02 7.68 13.12
C PRO A 151 -0.27 6.86 14.19
N HIS A 152 -0.35 5.52 14.15
CA HIS A 152 0.37 4.62 15.04
C HIS A 152 1.74 4.21 14.49
N GLY A 153 2.09 4.65 13.28
CA GLY A 153 3.34 4.37 12.60
C GLY A 153 3.40 2.99 11.95
N ASN A 154 2.27 2.30 11.74
CA ASN A 154 2.21 1.09 10.94
C ASN A 154 2.06 1.44 9.46
N LEU A 155 2.65 0.64 8.59
CA LEU A 155 2.58 0.82 7.15
C LEU A 155 1.34 0.11 6.61
N TRP A 156 0.67 0.73 5.65
CA TRP A 156 -0.47 0.16 4.95
C TRP A 156 -0.16 0.00 3.48
N PHE A 157 -0.70 -1.06 2.87
CA PHE A 157 -0.58 -1.36 1.45
C PHE A 157 -1.96 -1.63 0.89
N VAL A 158 -2.14 -1.32 -0.39
CA VAL A 158 -3.27 -1.77 -1.20
C VAL A 158 -2.76 -2.88 -2.08
N ASP A 159 -3.32 -4.07 -1.90
CA ASP A 159 -2.97 -5.27 -2.63
C ASP A 159 -4.10 -5.59 -3.62
N ARG A 160 -3.78 -5.52 -4.92
CA ARG A 160 -4.66 -5.85 -6.04
C ARG A 160 -4.99 -7.34 -6.15
N SER A 161 -4.28 -8.22 -5.45
CA SER A 161 -4.40 -9.67 -5.66
C SER A 161 -5.71 -10.24 -5.13
N SER A 162 -6.77 -10.14 -5.92
CA SER A 162 -7.86 -11.10 -5.83
C SER A 162 -7.55 -12.27 -6.76
N ASP A 163 -7.42 -13.46 -6.18
CA ASP A 163 -7.70 -14.76 -6.81
C ASP A 163 -7.44 -14.84 -8.33
N ASP A 164 -6.20 -15.22 -8.67
CA ASP A 164 -5.78 -16.16 -9.71
C ASP A 164 -6.29 -16.12 -11.16
N GLU A 165 -7.16 -15.22 -11.63
CA GLU A 165 -7.70 -15.37 -13.01
C GLU A 165 -7.65 -14.16 -13.95
N LEU A 166 -7.38 -12.94 -13.48
CA LEU A 166 -7.29 -11.79 -14.38
C LEU A 166 -6.06 -10.98 -14.04
N GLY A 167 -4.95 -11.30 -14.73
CA GLY A 167 -3.65 -10.63 -14.67
C GLY A 167 -3.66 -9.17 -15.13
N ASP A 168 -4.69 -8.40 -14.77
CA ASP A 168 -4.80 -7.00 -15.14
C ASP A 168 -4.02 -6.13 -14.14
N HIS A 169 -2.72 -6.02 -14.41
CA HIS A 169 -1.83 -5.11 -13.73
C HIS A 169 -2.07 -3.63 -14.10
N GLN A 170 -3.11 -3.31 -14.89
CA GLN A 170 -3.32 -1.97 -15.45
C GLN A 170 -4.76 -1.47 -15.27
N GLY A 171 -5.21 -1.29 -14.03
CA GLY A 171 -6.55 -0.75 -13.84
C GLY A 171 -6.89 -0.26 -12.45
N PRO A 172 -7.98 0.51 -12.33
CA PRO A 172 -8.62 0.79 -11.06
C PRO A 172 -9.02 -0.52 -10.35
N ILE A 173 -8.92 -0.59 -9.02
CA ILE A 173 -9.16 -1.79 -8.21
C ILE A 173 -10.62 -1.88 -7.79
N ASN A 174 -11.36 -2.88 -8.24
CA ASN A 174 -12.72 -3.17 -7.77
C ASN A 174 -12.76 -4.19 -6.61
N LYS A 175 -11.78 -5.08 -6.50
CA LYS A 175 -11.61 -6.05 -5.41
C LYS A 175 -10.12 -6.18 -5.07
N GLY A 176 -9.80 -6.31 -3.80
CA GLY A 176 -8.43 -6.38 -3.33
C GLY A 176 -8.38 -6.47 -1.81
N SER A 177 -7.23 -6.14 -1.23
CA SER A 177 -7.10 -6.07 0.22
C SER A 177 -6.22 -4.93 0.71
N PHE A 178 -6.50 -4.44 1.90
CA PHE A 178 -5.60 -3.60 2.66
C PHE A 178 -4.70 -4.49 3.52
N VAL A 179 -3.39 -4.25 3.50
CA VAL A 179 -2.41 -4.99 4.30
C VAL A 179 -1.70 -4.04 5.25
N GLU A 180 -1.88 -4.25 6.55
CA GLU A 180 -1.15 -3.55 7.60
C GLU A 180 0.16 -4.29 7.89
N VAL A 181 1.26 -3.56 7.95
CA VAL A 181 2.62 -4.06 8.16
C VAL A 181 3.28 -3.23 9.27
N SER A 182 3.82 -3.90 10.28
CA SER A 182 4.59 -3.23 11.33
C SER A 182 5.85 -2.57 10.76
N SER A 183 6.04 -1.27 10.97
CA SER A 183 7.25 -0.54 10.55
C SER A 183 8.54 -0.98 11.28
N LYS A 184 8.39 -1.57 12.48
CA LYS A 184 9.50 -2.11 13.27
C LYS A 184 9.94 -3.49 12.75
N SER A 185 9.00 -4.42 12.65
CA SER A 185 9.31 -5.80 12.28
C SER A 185 9.39 -6.02 10.77
N LEU A 186 8.75 -5.15 9.98
CA LEU A 186 8.47 -5.28 8.53
C LEU A 186 7.70 -6.57 8.20
N LYS A 187 6.84 -7.03 9.12
CA LYS A 187 5.97 -8.20 8.93
C LYS A 187 4.52 -7.73 8.81
N PRO A 188 3.70 -8.37 7.95
CA PRO A 188 2.25 -8.18 7.95
C PRO A 188 1.67 -8.52 9.32
N ILE A 189 0.76 -7.68 9.80
CA ILE A 189 0.06 -7.85 11.08
C ILE A 189 -1.46 -7.93 10.90
N PHE A 190 -1.99 -7.44 9.78
CA PHE A 190 -3.41 -7.50 9.47
C PHE A 190 -3.65 -7.45 7.96
N ARG A 191 -4.71 -8.13 7.49
CA ARG A 191 -5.21 -8.04 6.11
C ARG A 191 -6.71 -7.93 6.13
N LYS A 192 -7.25 -7.06 5.28
CA LYS A 192 -8.68 -6.90 5.09
C LYS A 192 -9.04 -6.89 3.62
N TRP A 193 -9.90 -7.80 3.21
CA TRP A 193 -10.46 -7.84 1.86
C TRP A 193 -11.52 -6.76 1.68
N PHE A 194 -11.60 -6.21 0.47
CA PHE A 194 -12.61 -5.25 0.09
C PHE A 194 -13.15 -5.55 -1.31
N ARG A 195 -14.38 -5.09 -1.55
CA ARG A 195 -14.97 -4.97 -2.89
C ARG A 195 -15.66 -3.60 -2.98
N PHE A 196 -15.34 -2.85 -4.03
CA PHE A 196 -15.83 -1.47 -4.27
C PHE A 196 -17.12 -1.44 -5.11
N GLY A 197 -17.73 -2.60 -5.40
CA GLY A 197 -18.96 -2.72 -6.19
C GLY A 197 -18.75 -2.23 -7.63
N ASN A 198 -19.58 -1.31 -8.10
CA ASN A 198 -19.48 -0.66 -9.42
C ASN A 198 -18.49 0.52 -9.42
N ASN A 199 -17.74 0.72 -8.34
CA ASN A 199 -16.70 1.75 -8.25
C ASN A 199 -15.32 1.10 -8.25
N TYR A 200 -14.31 1.94 -8.43
CA TYR A 200 -12.93 1.50 -8.42
C TYR A 200 -12.02 2.43 -7.63
N MET A 201 -11.14 1.81 -6.85
CA MET A 201 -10.12 2.49 -6.05
C MET A 201 -8.81 2.62 -6.83
N GLY A 202 -7.99 3.63 -6.53
CA GLY A 202 -6.62 3.66 -7.02
C GLY A 202 -5.65 2.85 -6.14
N ASP A 203 -4.40 2.75 -6.58
CA ASP A 203 -3.33 2.01 -5.91
C ASP A 203 -2.48 2.89 -5.00
N ASN A 204 -3.15 3.71 -4.21
CA ASN A 204 -2.48 4.63 -3.30
C ASN A 204 -3.32 4.82 -2.04
N LEU A 205 -2.66 5.23 -0.96
CA LEU A 205 -3.32 5.66 0.26
C LEU A 205 -2.56 6.85 0.80
N ALA A 206 -3.31 7.81 1.33
CA ALA A 206 -2.74 8.93 2.08
C ALA A 206 -3.47 9.05 3.41
N PHE A 207 -2.79 8.67 4.50
CA PHE A 207 -3.28 8.92 5.85
C PHE A 207 -3.05 10.39 6.20
N ALA A 208 -4.13 11.07 6.58
CA ALA A 208 -4.14 12.50 6.88
C ALA A 208 -4.44 12.79 8.38
N GLY A 209 -4.09 11.84 9.25
CA GLY A 209 -4.31 11.95 10.69
C GLY A 209 -5.78 12.20 11.02
N LYS A 210 -6.08 13.31 11.68
CA LYS A 210 -7.46 13.71 12.06
C LYS A 210 -8.42 13.89 10.88
N TYR A 211 -7.89 14.03 9.66
CA TYR A 211 -8.70 14.17 8.45
C TYR A 211 -9.05 12.83 7.79
N GLY A 212 -8.67 11.70 8.39
CA GLY A 212 -8.96 10.37 7.89
C GLY A 212 -7.98 9.89 6.82
N VAL A 213 -8.47 9.07 5.89
CA VAL A 213 -7.69 8.40 4.85
C VAL A 213 -8.24 8.74 3.49
N PHE A 214 -7.34 9.11 2.57
CA PHE A 214 -7.67 9.40 1.20
C PHE A 214 -7.16 8.31 0.26
N ASN A 215 -7.93 8.06 -0.79
CA ASN A 215 -7.51 7.31 -1.96
C ASN A 215 -7.80 8.14 -3.21
N VAL A 216 -6.94 8.02 -4.21
CA VAL A 216 -7.09 8.73 -5.47
C VAL A 216 -7.12 7.74 -6.62
N SER A 217 -8.22 7.70 -7.34
CA SER A 217 -8.44 6.82 -8.48
C SER A 217 -8.49 7.60 -9.78
N ARG A 218 -8.20 6.91 -10.88
CA ARG A 218 -8.49 7.39 -12.24
C ARG A 218 -9.70 6.62 -12.78
N ILE A 219 -10.56 7.27 -13.54
CA ILE A 219 -11.57 6.58 -14.34
C ILE A 219 -11.03 6.46 -15.77
N SER A 220 -10.77 5.21 -16.19
CA SER A 220 -10.14 4.86 -17.47
C SER A 220 -11.16 4.35 -18.51
N PRO A 221 -10.96 4.60 -19.81
CA PRO A 221 -11.91 4.29 -20.90
C PRO A 221 -12.36 2.83 -21.12
N ARG A 222 -11.80 1.82 -20.45
CA ARG A 222 -11.99 0.43 -20.91
C ARG A 222 -13.19 -0.23 -20.20
N ASN A 223 -14.30 -0.30 -20.94
CA ASN A 223 -15.44 -1.23 -20.83
C ASN A 223 -16.68 -0.80 -20.04
N ASP A 224 -16.80 0.46 -19.62
CA ASP A 224 -18.03 0.93 -18.99
C ASP A 224 -19.01 1.48 -20.05
N VAL A 225 -19.50 0.59 -20.92
CA VAL A 225 -20.41 0.91 -22.05
C VAL A 225 -21.80 1.37 -21.60
N ASN A 226 -22.06 1.39 -20.29
CA ASN A 226 -23.40 1.66 -19.72
C ASN A 226 -23.44 2.73 -18.63
N THR A 227 -22.44 3.58 -18.54
CA THR A 227 -22.34 4.46 -17.37
C THR A 227 -21.98 5.87 -17.74
N HIS A 228 -22.58 6.80 -17.02
CA HIS A 228 -22.49 8.25 -17.20
C HIS A 228 -21.08 8.83 -16.87
N TYR A 229 -20.04 8.00 -16.97
CA TYR A 229 -18.66 8.31 -16.63
C TYR A 229 -17.98 8.96 -17.84
N ARG A 230 -17.56 10.21 -17.67
CA ARG A 230 -16.80 10.91 -18.71
C ARG A 230 -15.31 10.59 -18.55
N LEU A 231 -14.68 10.31 -19.68
CA LEU A 231 -13.24 10.05 -19.83
C LEU A 231 -12.40 11.12 -19.10
N HIS A 232 -11.20 10.74 -18.63
CA HIS A 232 -10.18 11.67 -18.12
C HIS A 232 -10.50 12.34 -16.77
N MET A 233 -10.98 11.54 -15.80
CA MET A 233 -11.30 12.00 -14.45
C MET A 233 -10.37 11.40 -13.38
N LEU A 234 -9.86 12.27 -12.52
CA LEU A 234 -9.30 11.91 -11.21
C LEU A 234 -10.42 11.98 -10.17
N VAL A 235 -10.58 10.95 -9.36
CA VAL A 235 -11.59 10.87 -8.30
C VAL A 235 -10.92 10.67 -6.95
N ILE A 236 -11.34 11.44 -5.96
CA ILE A 236 -10.87 11.33 -4.57
C ILE A 236 -11.94 10.64 -3.75
N TYR A 237 -11.53 9.56 -3.11
CA TYR A 237 -12.30 8.86 -2.10
C TYR A 237 -11.75 9.19 -0.71
N HIS A 238 -12.63 9.22 0.28
CA HIS A 238 -12.29 9.48 1.67
C HIS A 238 -12.99 8.49 2.60
N THR A 239 -12.32 8.12 3.70
CA THR A 239 -12.95 7.49 4.85
C THR A 239 -12.38 8.10 6.12
N ASN A 240 -13.20 8.22 7.18
CA ASN A 240 -12.74 8.75 8.47
C ASN A 240 -11.65 7.87 9.09
N GLN A 241 -11.72 6.55 8.88
CA GLN A 241 -10.79 5.60 9.47
C GLN A 241 -10.73 4.30 8.68
N LEU A 242 -9.52 3.74 8.56
CA LEU A 242 -9.31 2.38 8.09
C LEU A 242 -9.35 1.43 9.30
N THR A 243 -10.49 0.76 9.53
CA THR A 243 -10.65 -0.13 10.70
C THR A 243 -10.67 -1.60 10.29
N ARG A 244 -10.49 -2.47 11.29
CA ARG A 244 -10.64 -3.92 11.12
C ARG A 244 -12.08 -4.32 10.76
N HIS A 245 -13.08 -3.60 11.27
CA HIS A 245 -14.50 -3.97 11.14
C HIS A 245 -15.18 -3.45 9.88
N GLY A 246 -14.71 -2.33 9.34
CA GLY A 246 -15.43 -1.66 8.25
C GLY A 246 -14.88 -0.27 8.00
N SER A 247 -14.84 0.13 6.75
CA SER A 247 -14.57 1.52 6.40
C SER A 247 -15.60 1.91 5.36
N GLN A 248 -16.30 2.99 5.61
CA GLN A 248 -17.22 3.57 4.65
C GLN A 248 -16.44 4.59 3.84
N TRP A 249 -16.38 4.40 2.54
CA TRP A 249 -15.70 5.32 1.64
C TRP A 249 -16.72 6.19 0.91
N GLU A 250 -16.41 7.47 0.82
CA GLU A 250 -17.23 8.49 0.18
C GLU A 250 -16.46 9.13 -0.97
N ARG A 251 -17.16 9.47 -2.05
CA ARG A 251 -16.61 10.27 -3.14
C ARG A 251 -16.68 11.74 -2.77
N MET A 252 -15.53 12.39 -2.69
CA MET A 252 -15.45 13.78 -2.23
C MET A 252 -15.33 14.77 -3.38
N LEU A 253 -14.53 14.44 -4.38
CA LEU A 253 -14.16 15.34 -5.45
C LEU A 253 -13.86 14.55 -6.72
N ALA A 254 -14.25 15.09 -7.86
CA ALA A 254 -13.67 14.68 -9.13
C ALA A 254 -13.15 15.86 -9.95
N LEU A 255 -11.99 15.65 -10.55
CA LEU A 255 -11.32 16.62 -11.41
C LEU A 255 -11.31 16.11 -12.85
N ARG A 256 -11.94 16.86 -13.76
CA ARG A 256 -11.91 16.61 -15.21
C ARG A 256 -10.73 17.30 -15.86
N ASN A 257 -10.21 16.72 -16.94
CA ASN A 257 -9.13 17.30 -17.76
C ASN A 257 -7.86 17.63 -16.97
N THR A 258 -7.59 16.88 -15.91
CA THR A 258 -6.41 17.14 -15.06
C THR A 258 -5.14 16.60 -15.72
N PRO A 259 -4.04 17.38 -15.81
CA PRO A 259 -2.78 16.89 -16.33
C PRO A 259 -2.29 15.65 -15.58
N GLY A 260 -1.67 14.70 -16.29
CA GLY A 260 -1.09 13.49 -15.72
C GLY A 260 -2.11 12.39 -15.39
N PHE A 261 -3.37 12.50 -15.82
CA PHE A 261 -4.41 11.51 -15.50
C PHE A 261 -4.09 10.07 -15.98
N TYR A 262 -3.17 9.90 -16.93
CA TYR A 262 -2.83 8.59 -17.50
C TYR A 262 -2.14 7.64 -16.52
N GLY A 263 -1.48 8.15 -15.48
CA GLY A 263 -0.80 7.30 -14.50
C GLY A 263 -0.70 7.97 -13.14
N ILE A 264 -1.76 7.90 -12.33
CA ILE A 264 -1.67 8.28 -10.91
C ILE A 264 -0.80 7.24 -10.21
N GLN A 265 0.34 7.66 -9.68
CA GLN A 265 1.33 6.76 -9.09
C GLN A 265 1.35 6.81 -7.57
N ALA A 266 1.12 7.99 -6.99
CA ALA A 266 1.16 8.14 -5.54
C ALA A 266 0.25 9.27 -5.06
N ALA A 267 -0.23 9.11 -3.83
CA ALA A 267 -0.89 10.17 -3.08
C ALA A 267 -0.26 10.28 -1.69
N ALA A 268 -0.10 11.50 -1.19
CA ALA A 268 0.44 11.73 0.15
C ALA A 268 -0.14 13.00 0.78
N TYR A 269 -0.27 12.99 2.09
CA TYR A 269 -0.69 14.15 2.86
C TYR A 269 0.52 14.91 3.38
N ASN A 270 0.53 16.24 3.22
CA ASN A 270 1.51 17.09 3.88
C ASN A 270 0.91 17.70 5.16
N PRO A 271 1.33 17.28 6.36
CA PRO A 271 0.80 17.81 7.61
C PRO A 271 1.16 19.28 7.84
N ARG A 272 2.22 19.80 7.20
CA ARG A 272 2.68 21.17 7.40
C ARG A 272 1.76 22.22 6.81
N ASN A 273 1.14 21.94 5.66
CA ASN A 273 0.24 22.86 4.97
C ASN A 273 -1.17 22.29 4.75
N GLN A 274 -1.43 21.08 5.27
CA GLN A 274 -2.73 20.41 5.27
C GLN A 274 -3.29 20.20 3.85
N ARG A 275 -2.41 19.86 2.90
CA ARG A 275 -2.79 19.58 1.52
C ARG A 275 -2.56 18.10 1.19
N LEU A 276 -3.48 17.54 0.41
CA LEU A 276 -3.31 16.27 -0.27
C LEU A 276 -2.53 16.53 -1.56
N TYR A 277 -1.50 15.74 -1.80
CA TYR A 277 -0.69 15.77 -3.00
C TYR A 277 -0.87 14.48 -3.79
N VAL A 278 -0.91 14.60 -5.11
CA VAL A 278 -1.02 13.47 -6.05
C VAL A 278 0.09 13.59 -7.06
N ALA A 279 0.92 12.56 -7.16
CA ALA A 279 1.94 12.42 -8.20
C ALA A 279 1.36 11.61 -9.36
N ALA A 280 1.51 12.14 -10.58
CA ALA A 280 0.98 11.52 -11.77
C ALA A 280 1.99 11.58 -12.92
N ASN A 281 2.11 10.48 -13.66
CA ASN A 281 2.99 10.34 -14.82
C ASN A 281 2.27 10.83 -16.10
N LEU A 282 3.07 11.22 -17.09
CA LEU A 282 2.64 11.58 -18.45
C LEU A 282 1.56 12.68 -18.54
N PRO A 283 1.94 13.97 -18.36
CA PRO A 283 3.27 14.44 -17.97
C PRO A 283 3.51 14.28 -16.46
N ASN A 284 4.78 14.13 -16.07
CA ASN A 284 5.18 14.10 -14.66
C ASN A 284 4.74 15.39 -13.94
N VAL A 285 3.69 15.30 -13.16
CA VAL A 285 3.10 16.43 -12.42
C VAL A 285 2.81 16.06 -10.98
N ILE A 286 2.82 17.08 -10.14
CA ILE A 286 2.30 17.01 -8.79
C ILE A 286 1.10 17.96 -8.70
N ILE A 287 -0.04 17.39 -8.33
CA ILE A 287 -1.28 18.11 -8.06
C ILE A 287 -1.39 18.25 -6.54
N SER A 288 -1.79 19.41 -6.03
CA SER A 288 -2.05 19.59 -4.60
C SER A 288 -3.37 20.30 -4.35
N MET A 289 -4.07 19.86 -3.30
CA MET A 289 -5.42 20.31 -2.96
C MET A 289 -5.55 20.47 -1.43
N PRO A 290 -6.16 21.54 -0.91
CA PRO A 290 -6.41 21.68 0.52
C PRO A 290 -7.41 20.62 1.02
N VAL A 291 -7.03 19.88 2.05
CA VAL A 291 -7.85 18.76 2.57
C VAL A 291 -9.19 19.25 3.10
N VAL A 292 -9.21 20.35 3.86
CA VAL A 292 -10.47 20.89 4.42
C VAL A 292 -11.47 21.26 3.33
N LYS A 293 -11.00 21.80 2.20
CA LYS A 293 -11.87 22.15 1.08
C LYS A 293 -12.38 20.91 0.33
N ILE A 294 -11.59 19.83 0.26
CA ILE A 294 -12.05 18.53 -0.25
C ILE A 294 -13.18 18.01 0.63
N LEU A 295 -12.97 17.97 1.94
CA LEU A 295 -13.93 17.41 2.91
C LEU A 295 -15.24 18.20 2.95
N ASN A 296 -15.16 19.53 2.94
CA ASN A 296 -16.33 20.40 2.96
C ASN A 296 -16.95 20.59 1.56
N GLN A 297 -16.45 19.88 0.55
CA GLN A 297 -16.87 19.96 -0.86
C GLN A 297 -16.85 21.38 -1.45
N SER A 298 -16.08 22.29 -0.86
CA SER A 298 -16.02 23.71 -1.20
C SER A 298 -14.87 24.05 -2.16
N MET A 299 -14.23 23.04 -2.75
CA MET A 299 -13.11 23.20 -3.68
C MET A 299 -13.48 24.07 -4.88
N ARG A 300 -12.58 24.99 -5.23
CA ARG A 300 -12.65 25.76 -6.48
C ARG A 300 -11.39 25.53 -7.32
N ARG A 301 -11.45 25.88 -8.60
CA ARG A 301 -10.33 25.67 -9.54
C ARG A 301 -9.01 26.30 -9.06
N HIS A 302 -9.05 27.51 -8.50
CA HIS A 302 -7.84 28.21 -8.01
C HIS A 302 -7.24 27.59 -6.73
N ASP A 303 -7.96 26.70 -6.05
CA ASP A 303 -7.44 25.98 -4.89
C ASP A 303 -6.50 24.85 -5.27
N ILE A 304 -6.58 24.41 -6.53
CA ILE A 304 -5.77 23.33 -7.09
C ILE A 304 -4.47 23.93 -7.60
N ARG A 305 -3.34 23.39 -7.12
CA ARG A 305 -2.02 23.76 -7.63
C ARG A 305 -1.43 22.59 -8.39
N ILE A 306 -0.89 22.88 -9.56
CA ILE A 306 -0.23 21.90 -10.41
C ILE A 306 1.20 22.38 -10.66
N ALA A 307 2.15 21.49 -10.40
CA ALA A 307 3.56 21.70 -10.66
C ALA A 307 4.06 20.61 -11.61
N LYS A 308 4.75 21.00 -12.69
CA LYS A 308 5.42 20.04 -13.57
C LYS A 308 6.76 19.66 -12.96
N ILE A 309 7.05 18.37 -12.92
CA ILE A 309 8.37 17.86 -12.58
C ILE A 309 9.17 17.81 -13.88
N LYS A 310 10.18 18.68 -13.99
CA LYS A 310 11.16 18.54 -15.07
C LYS A 310 12.06 17.36 -14.74
N LEU A 311 11.78 16.23 -15.37
CA LEU A 311 12.65 15.07 -15.36
C LEU A 311 13.32 14.94 -16.74
N GLY A 312 14.51 14.34 -16.78
CA GLY A 312 15.05 13.81 -18.02
C GLY A 312 14.10 12.75 -18.61
N LEU A 313 14.21 12.50 -19.92
CA LEU A 313 13.43 11.49 -20.62
C LEU A 313 13.53 10.12 -19.90
N GLY A 314 12.41 9.41 -19.80
CA GLY A 314 12.35 8.04 -19.27
C GLY A 314 12.27 7.88 -17.74
N ARG A 315 12.07 8.96 -16.97
CA ARG A 315 11.89 8.87 -15.51
C ARG A 315 10.43 8.92 -15.10
N GLU A 316 10.06 7.98 -14.22
CA GLU A 316 8.72 7.84 -13.64
C GLU A 316 8.78 8.04 -12.13
N VAL A 317 7.82 8.80 -11.58
CA VAL A 317 7.64 8.92 -10.13
C VAL A 317 6.91 7.67 -9.66
N GLU A 318 7.47 6.95 -8.71
CA GLU A 318 6.88 5.74 -8.13
C GLU A 318 6.38 5.99 -6.71
N GLY A 319 6.75 7.11 -6.09
CA GLY A 319 6.38 7.38 -4.71
C GLY A 319 6.51 8.84 -4.33
N LEU A 320 5.63 9.25 -3.42
CA LEU A 320 5.56 10.57 -2.86
C LEU A 320 5.27 10.43 -1.36
N ALA A 321 6.00 11.15 -0.52
CA ALA A 321 5.78 11.17 0.92
C ALA A 321 6.15 12.52 1.54
N PHE A 322 5.67 12.77 2.75
CA PHE A 322 6.03 13.95 3.55
C PHE A 322 6.36 13.54 4.98
N ASP A 323 7.36 14.20 5.58
CA ASP A 323 7.55 14.14 7.02
C ASP A 323 6.73 15.24 7.75
N ARG A 324 6.67 15.19 9.09
CA ARG A 324 5.93 16.17 9.90
C ARG A 324 6.42 17.61 9.73
N LYS A 325 7.68 17.79 9.33
CA LYS A 325 8.26 19.12 9.10
C LYS A 325 7.80 19.68 7.76
N GLY A 326 7.25 18.84 6.87
CA GLY A 326 6.74 19.20 5.55
C GLY A 326 7.78 19.02 4.45
N TYR A 327 8.89 18.31 4.69
CA TYR A 327 9.78 17.96 3.58
C TYR A 327 9.12 16.93 2.68
N MET A 328 9.03 17.26 1.40
CA MET A 328 8.61 16.34 0.35
C MET A 328 9.73 15.36 0.01
N TYR A 329 9.37 14.10 -0.19
CA TYR A 329 10.22 13.05 -0.70
C TYR A 329 9.61 12.45 -1.97
N LEU A 330 10.43 12.21 -2.99
CA LEU A 330 10.02 11.64 -4.27
C LEU A 330 10.89 10.43 -4.61
N LEU A 331 10.26 9.32 -4.94
CA LEU A 331 10.92 8.11 -5.40
C LEU A 331 10.75 7.99 -6.92
N PHE A 332 11.84 7.61 -7.61
CA PHE A 332 11.83 7.27 -9.02
C PHE A 332 12.16 5.80 -9.23
N GLY A 333 11.56 5.19 -10.25
CA GLY A 333 11.71 3.76 -10.58
C GLY A 333 13.06 3.44 -11.22
N THR A 334 13.39 4.12 -12.32
CA THR A 334 14.56 3.80 -13.15
C THR A 334 15.36 5.06 -13.55
N PRO A 335 16.65 5.16 -13.18
CA PRO A 335 17.26 4.42 -12.08
C PRO A 335 16.56 4.76 -10.76
N GLY A 336 16.52 3.80 -9.85
CA GLY A 336 15.98 4.01 -8.51
C GLY A 336 16.64 5.22 -7.83
N GLN A 337 15.86 6.21 -7.41
CA GLN A 337 16.41 7.40 -6.72
C GLN A 337 15.39 7.98 -5.75
N LEU A 338 15.85 8.40 -4.57
CA LEU A 338 15.04 9.20 -3.64
C LEU A 338 15.52 10.64 -3.66
N LEU A 339 14.60 11.56 -3.86
CA LEU A 339 14.86 13.00 -3.78
C LEU A 339 14.13 13.55 -2.57
N LYS A 340 14.74 14.51 -1.88
CA LYS A 340 14.12 15.28 -0.82
C LYS A 340 14.11 16.74 -1.19
N SER A 341 13.04 17.45 -0.91
CA SER A 341 13.01 18.92 -0.99
C SER A 341 14.11 19.55 -0.10
N ARG A 342 14.74 20.62 -0.57
CA ARG A 342 15.74 21.35 0.24
C ARG A 342 15.14 22.14 1.38
N ARG A 343 13.86 22.50 1.26
CA ARG A 343 13.07 23.24 2.25
C ARG A 343 11.70 22.59 2.38
N PRO A 344 11.06 22.66 3.55
CA PRO A 344 9.69 22.21 3.70
C PRO A 344 8.73 22.89 2.75
N ILE A 345 7.71 22.16 2.29
CA ILE A 345 6.61 22.71 1.52
C ILE A 345 5.60 23.33 2.48
N THR A 346 5.54 24.66 2.48
CA THR A 346 4.69 25.43 3.41
C THR A 346 3.46 26.04 2.75
N LYS A 347 3.39 26.07 1.41
CA LYS A 347 2.26 26.66 0.67
C LYS A 347 1.84 25.77 -0.48
#